data_AF-A0A4R2N7A2-F1
#
_entry.id   AF-A0A4R2N7A2-F1
#
_cell.length_a   1.000
_cell.length_b   1.000
_cell.length_c   1.000
_cell.angle_alpha   90.00
_cell.angle_beta   90.00
_cell.angle_gamma   90.00
#
_symmetry.space_group_name_H-M   'P 1'
#
loop_
_entity.id
_entity.type
_entity.pdbx_description
1 polymer ?
#
loop_
_entity_poly.entity_id
_entity_poly.type
_entity_poly.pdbx_seq_one_letter_code
_entity_poly.pdbx_strand_id
1 'polypeptide(L)'
;MKNAWIKKGTLLLKKLFRIVKNVDNYRTDYQLVKRWDTRFKRIATIMEPSENKTSSWVENRLKRHLSQVKKELDRDEDFAFVDNLLRYSKGFWKGLFTVYDYPFIPRTNNDLELFFRRTKVRHRRITGNRTWNRYIVRHGENIVFVENVTTEEDGLHKIQKVAYSAYKHEAENWEQRIAEHTKQRRFKQDPGTYLSNIESKWNGHN
;
A
#
# COMPACT_ATOMS: atom_id res chain seq x y z
N MET A 1 -20.84 40.20 16.60
CA MET A 1 -19.72 39.56 15.84
C MET A 1 -18.33 39.72 16.47
N LYS A 2 -17.96 40.87 17.07
CA LYS A 2 -16.63 41.09 17.70
C LYS A 2 -16.23 40.05 18.78
N ASN A 3 -17.18 39.60 19.62
CA ASN A 3 -16.90 38.68 20.73
C ASN A 3 -16.59 37.22 20.33
N ALA A 4 -17.11 36.76 19.18
CA ALA A 4 -16.85 35.40 18.68
C ALA A 4 -15.42 35.25 18.13
N TRP A 5 -14.89 36.33 17.53
CA TRP A 5 -13.53 36.39 17.00
C TRP A 5 -12.49 36.45 18.13
N ILE A 6 -12.77 37.18 19.22
CA ILE A 6 -11.93 37.23 20.42
C ILE A 6 -11.84 35.85 21.08
N LYS A 7 -12.97 35.13 21.25
CA LYS A 7 -12.95 33.78 21.86
C LYS A 7 -12.23 32.73 21.01
N LYS A 8 -12.49 32.65 19.70
CA LYS A 8 -11.80 31.70 18.80
C LYS A 8 -10.33 32.06 18.57
N GLY A 9 -10.02 33.35 18.39
CA GLY A 9 -8.66 33.85 18.21
C GLY A 9 -7.78 33.60 19.43
N THR A 10 -8.30 33.83 20.64
CA THR A 10 -7.56 33.55 21.89
C THR A 10 -7.25 32.07 22.07
N LEU A 11 -8.18 31.17 21.69
CA LEU A 11 -7.96 29.73 21.78
C LEU A 11 -6.93 29.23 20.75
N LEU A 12 -6.95 29.79 19.53
CA LEU A 12 -5.96 29.52 18.49
C LEU A 12 -4.57 30.03 18.88
N LEU A 13 -4.47 31.24 19.43
CA LEU A 13 -3.23 31.81 19.96
C LEU A 13 -2.68 30.95 21.11
N LYS A 14 -3.53 30.51 22.05
CA LYS A 14 -3.11 29.58 23.11
C LYS A 14 -2.58 28.26 22.56
N LYS A 15 -3.22 27.70 21.52
CA LYS A 15 -2.72 26.49 20.83
C LYS A 15 -1.38 26.76 20.14
N LEU A 16 -1.24 27.89 19.45
CA LEU A 16 0.00 28.30 18.79
C LEU A 16 1.14 28.45 19.82
N PHE A 17 0.92 29.19 20.90
CA PHE A 17 1.90 29.34 21.98
C PHE A 17 2.24 28.00 22.65
N ARG A 18 1.28 27.08 22.81
CA ARG A 18 1.56 25.73 23.31
C ARG A 18 2.45 24.93 22.36
N ILE A 19 2.20 25.03 21.06
CA ILE A 19 3.03 24.37 20.04
C ILE A 19 4.43 24.97 20.07
N VAL A 20 4.55 26.29 19.96
CA VAL A 20 5.83 27.02 19.95
C VAL A 20 6.64 26.79 21.22
N LYS A 21 6.00 26.80 22.40
CA LYS A 21 6.67 26.50 23.68
C LYS A 21 7.24 25.07 23.71
N ASN A 22 6.58 24.12 23.07
CA ASN A 22 7.07 22.75 22.97
C ASN A 22 8.18 22.59 21.91
N VAL A 23 8.29 23.50 20.93
CA VAL A 23 9.33 23.43 19.88
C VAL A 23 10.73 23.52 20.49
N ASP A 24 10.91 24.35 21.52
CA ASP A 24 12.21 24.48 22.19
C ASP A 24 12.67 23.17 22.85
N ASN A 25 11.74 22.34 23.34
CA ASN A 25 12.06 21.02 23.89
C ASN A 25 12.59 20.04 22.83
N TYR A 26 12.25 20.26 21.55
CA TYR A 26 12.72 19.43 20.42
C TYR A 26 13.87 20.08 19.65
N ARG A 27 14.45 21.18 20.15
CA ARG A 27 15.49 21.91 19.43
C ARG A 27 16.70 21.02 19.12
N THR A 28 17.13 20.22 20.10
CA THR A 28 18.25 19.26 19.95
C THR A 28 17.92 18.18 18.93
N ASP A 29 16.76 17.52 19.06
CA ASP A 29 16.30 16.49 18.12
C ASP A 29 16.18 17.03 16.70
N TYR A 30 15.64 18.25 16.54
CA TYR A 30 15.53 18.91 15.25
C TYR A 30 16.89 19.19 14.62
N GLN A 31 17.89 19.61 15.42
CA GLN A 31 19.25 19.82 14.93
C GLN A 31 19.89 18.50 14.47
N LEU A 32 19.65 17.39 15.19
CA LEU A 32 20.09 16.06 14.79
C LEU A 32 19.45 15.61 13.47
N VAL A 33 18.12 15.72 13.37
CA VAL A 33 17.39 15.40 12.13
C VAL A 33 17.90 16.25 10.97
N LYS A 34 18.11 17.55 11.18
CA LYS A 34 18.66 18.45 10.15
C LYS A 34 20.08 18.03 9.73
N ARG A 35 20.90 17.57 10.68
CA ARG A 35 22.23 17.01 10.38
C ARG A 35 22.11 15.73 9.55
N TRP A 36 21.18 14.84 9.87
CA TRP A 36 20.96 13.59 9.13
C TRP A 36 20.30 13.80 7.76
N ASP A 37 19.45 14.81 7.60
CA ASP A 37 18.66 15.09 6.40
C ASP A 37 19.51 15.17 5.12
N THR A 38 20.70 15.77 5.19
CA THR A 38 21.63 15.83 4.04
C THR A 38 21.96 14.45 3.48
N ARG A 39 21.98 13.41 4.34
CA ARG A 39 22.33 12.03 3.95
C ARG A 39 21.18 11.41 3.18
N PHE A 40 19.94 11.67 3.60
CA PHE A 40 18.74 11.26 2.89
C PHE A 40 18.60 11.96 1.54
N LYS A 41 18.81 13.28 1.50
CA LYS A 41 18.82 14.04 0.24
C LYS A 41 19.83 13.46 -0.74
N ARG A 42 21.03 13.11 -0.26
CA ARG A 42 22.05 12.49 -1.10
C ARG A 42 21.66 11.10 -1.60
N ILE A 43 21.06 10.26 -0.75
CA ILE A 43 20.51 8.96 -1.17
C ILE A 43 19.44 9.15 -2.24
N ALA A 44 18.50 10.08 -2.04
CA ALA A 44 17.46 10.39 -3.02
C ALA A 44 18.07 10.83 -4.36
N THR A 45 19.07 11.71 -4.35
CA THR A 45 19.78 12.11 -5.59
C THR A 45 20.48 10.94 -6.28
N ILE A 46 21.10 10.02 -5.52
CA ILE A 46 21.72 8.80 -6.08
C ILE A 46 20.65 7.95 -6.76
N MET A 47 19.50 7.78 -6.11
CA MET A 47 18.38 6.96 -6.56
C MET A 47 17.42 7.64 -7.55
N GLU A 48 17.65 8.89 -7.91
CA GLU A 48 16.81 9.57 -8.89
C GLU A 48 17.13 9.06 -10.30
N PRO A 49 16.16 8.56 -11.09
CA PRO A 49 16.44 8.01 -12.40
C PRO A 49 17.00 9.07 -13.36
N SER A 50 17.89 8.64 -14.24
CA SER A 50 18.39 9.45 -15.36
C SER A 50 18.94 8.49 -16.42
N GLU A 51 18.93 8.90 -17.69
CA GLU A 51 19.39 8.08 -18.82
C GLU A 51 20.79 7.46 -18.62
N ASN A 52 21.65 8.12 -17.85
CA ASN A 52 23.03 7.69 -17.61
C ASN A 52 23.22 6.77 -16.40
N LYS A 53 22.14 6.27 -15.77
CA LYS A 53 22.22 5.45 -14.54
C LYS A 53 21.78 4.03 -14.81
N THR A 54 22.73 3.10 -14.71
CA THR A 54 22.49 1.66 -14.68
C THR A 54 22.35 1.14 -13.25
N SER A 55 21.81 -0.06 -13.08
CA SER A 55 21.69 -0.70 -11.76
C SER A 55 23.04 -0.76 -11.03
N SER A 56 24.08 -1.21 -11.72
CA SER A 56 25.44 -1.33 -11.19
C SER A 56 26.02 0.01 -10.74
N TRP A 57 25.78 1.09 -11.50
CA TRP A 57 26.26 2.42 -11.12
C TRP A 57 25.58 2.89 -9.83
N VAL A 58 24.25 2.76 -9.75
CA VAL A 58 23.47 3.20 -8.58
C VAL A 58 23.81 2.36 -7.35
N GLU A 59 23.93 1.05 -7.51
CA GLU A 59 24.29 0.12 -6.44
C GLU A 59 25.66 0.47 -5.84
N ASN A 60 26.68 0.61 -6.69
CA ASN A 60 28.04 0.95 -6.24
C ASN A 60 28.10 2.35 -5.62
N ARG A 61 27.39 3.32 -6.20
CA ARG A 61 27.34 4.68 -5.67
C ARG A 61 26.65 4.73 -4.30
N LEU A 62 25.54 4.01 -4.13
CA LEU A 62 24.82 3.93 -2.87
C LEU A 62 25.64 3.20 -1.80
N LYS A 63 26.28 2.07 -2.15
CA LYS A 63 27.16 1.32 -1.23
C LYS A 63 28.30 2.17 -0.69
N ARG A 64 28.96 2.93 -1.57
CA ARG A 64 30.02 3.87 -1.19
C ARG A 64 29.48 4.97 -0.28
N HIS A 65 28.32 5.55 -0.61
CA HIS A 65 27.69 6.59 0.20
C HIS A 65 27.34 6.08 1.61
N LEU A 66 26.72 4.90 1.73
CA LEU A 66 26.41 4.29 3.03
C LEU A 66 27.67 4.03 3.86
N SER A 67 28.75 3.58 3.21
CA SER A 67 30.04 3.37 3.88
C SER A 67 30.66 4.69 4.37
N GLN A 68 30.49 5.77 3.60
CA GLN A 68 30.91 7.11 3.98
C GLN A 68 30.08 7.65 5.15
N VAL A 69 28.75 7.50 5.12
CA VAL A 69 27.87 7.90 6.23
C VAL A 69 28.27 7.21 7.53
N LYS A 70 28.57 5.90 7.47
CA LYS A 70 29.05 5.14 8.64
C LYS A 70 30.35 5.69 9.23
N LYS A 71 31.23 6.25 8.40
CA LYS A 71 32.52 6.81 8.85
C LYS A 71 32.40 8.26 9.35
N GLU A 72 31.54 9.06 8.73
CA GLU A 72 31.37 10.48 9.06
C GLU A 72 30.50 10.71 10.30
N LEU A 73 29.61 9.78 10.60
CA LEU A 73 28.72 9.83 11.75
C LEU A 73 29.21 8.89 12.84
N ASP A 74 30.05 9.43 13.73
CA ASP A 74 30.78 8.70 14.77
C ASP A 74 30.43 9.18 16.20
N ARG A 75 29.36 9.97 16.36
CA ARG A 75 28.90 10.38 17.70
C ARG A 75 27.93 9.35 18.27
N ASP A 76 27.87 9.23 19.59
CA ASP A 76 26.96 8.30 20.27
C ASP A 76 25.49 8.49 19.83
N GLU A 77 25.07 9.75 19.68
CA GLU A 77 23.75 10.14 19.18
C GLU A 77 23.45 9.69 17.75
N ASP A 78 24.46 9.43 16.91
CA ASP A 78 24.29 8.98 15.53
C ASP A 78 24.13 7.45 15.40
N PHE A 79 24.57 6.68 16.40
CA PHE A 79 24.69 5.23 16.27
C PHE A 79 23.36 4.57 15.91
N ALA A 80 22.28 4.95 16.60
CA ALA A 80 20.94 4.44 16.32
C ALA A 80 20.44 4.82 14.91
N PHE A 81 20.81 6.00 14.40
CA PHE A 81 20.48 6.41 13.05
C PHE A 81 21.23 5.59 12.00
N VAL A 82 22.56 5.46 12.16
CA VAL A 82 23.41 4.72 11.22
C VAL A 82 23.03 3.24 11.17
N ASP A 83 22.81 2.61 12.32
CA ASP A 83 22.37 1.21 12.38
C ASP A 83 21.05 1.01 11.65
N ASN A 84 20.04 1.85 11.93
CA ASN A 84 18.76 1.78 11.24
C ASN A 84 18.90 1.98 9.73
N LEU A 85 19.68 2.97 9.30
CA LEU A 85 19.90 3.25 7.89
C LEU A 85 20.51 2.03 7.17
N LEU A 86 21.54 1.42 7.76
CA LEU A 86 22.19 0.24 7.19
C LEU A 86 21.27 -0.98 7.18
N ARG A 87 20.52 -1.19 8.27
CA ARG A 87 19.57 -2.30 8.40
C ARG A 87 18.45 -2.22 7.36
N TYR A 88 17.81 -1.06 7.22
CA TYR A 88 16.79 -0.86 6.19
C TYR A 88 17.37 -0.98 4.78
N SER A 89 18.54 -0.37 4.53
CA SER A 89 19.20 -0.48 3.21
C SER A 89 19.48 -1.93 2.85
N LYS A 90 19.96 -2.74 3.80
CA LYS A 90 20.21 -4.18 3.60
C LYS A 90 18.91 -4.95 3.31
N GLY A 91 17.84 -4.67 4.05
CA GLY A 91 16.55 -5.33 3.88
C GLY A 91 15.94 -5.12 2.49
N PHE A 92 16.07 -3.91 1.94
CA PHE A 92 15.55 -3.56 0.62
C PHE A 92 16.55 -3.78 -0.52
N TRP A 93 17.83 -4.11 -0.24
CA TRP A 93 18.90 -4.14 -1.24
C TRP A 93 18.58 -5.02 -2.45
N LYS A 94 18.05 -6.22 -2.19
CA LYS A 94 17.70 -7.18 -3.23
C LYS A 94 16.50 -6.65 -4.03
N GLY A 95 16.70 -6.39 -5.32
CA GLY A 95 15.66 -5.92 -6.23
C GLY A 95 15.47 -4.41 -6.25
N LEU A 96 16.20 -3.63 -5.46
CA LEU A 96 16.09 -2.17 -5.44
C LEU A 96 16.52 -1.52 -6.76
N PHE A 97 17.48 -2.12 -7.45
CA PHE A 97 18.14 -1.53 -8.62
C PHE A 97 17.63 -2.06 -9.96
N THR A 98 16.70 -3.01 -9.98
CA THR A 98 16.18 -3.58 -11.24
C THR A 98 15.48 -2.54 -12.10
N VAL A 99 14.87 -1.53 -11.50
CA VAL A 99 14.20 -0.43 -12.20
C VAL A 99 15.12 0.35 -13.16
N TYR A 100 16.44 0.36 -12.92
CA TYR A 100 17.38 1.10 -13.78
C TYR A 100 17.70 0.37 -15.08
N ASP A 101 17.59 -0.96 -15.09
CA ASP A 101 17.89 -1.76 -16.28
C ASP A 101 16.64 -2.10 -17.09
N TYR A 102 15.46 -2.05 -16.45
CA TYR A 102 14.18 -2.41 -17.05
C TYR A 102 13.18 -1.24 -17.01
N PRO A 103 13.05 -0.48 -18.11
CA PRO A 103 12.18 0.72 -18.17
C PRO A 103 10.71 0.46 -17.87
N PHE A 104 10.24 -0.77 -18.05
CA PHE A 104 8.85 -1.17 -17.81
C PHE A 104 8.53 -1.40 -16.33
N ILE A 105 9.54 -1.49 -15.46
CA ILE A 105 9.33 -1.63 -14.02
C ILE A 105 9.12 -0.23 -13.44
N PRO A 106 8.00 0.04 -12.75
CA PRO A 106 7.78 1.34 -12.14
C PRO A 106 8.75 1.57 -10.97
N ARG A 107 9.28 2.79 -10.86
CA ARG A 107 10.21 3.18 -9.78
C ARG A 107 9.60 3.06 -8.40
N THR A 108 8.32 3.41 -8.27
CA THR A 108 7.59 3.40 -7.01
C THR A 108 6.33 2.59 -7.17
N ASN A 109 5.87 2.02 -6.07
CA ASN A 109 4.58 1.36 -5.99
C ASN A 109 3.43 2.36 -5.71
N ASN A 110 3.69 3.68 -5.72
CA ASN A 110 2.73 4.71 -5.31
C ASN A 110 1.42 4.61 -6.08
N ASP A 111 1.48 4.37 -7.39
CA ASP A 111 0.29 4.22 -8.22
C ASP A 111 -0.53 2.99 -7.83
N LEU A 112 0.14 1.88 -7.50
CA LEU A 112 -0.50 0.68 -6.95
C LEU A 112 -1.12 0.94 -5.57
N GLU A 113 -0.42 1.67 -4.70
CA GLU A 113 -0.96 2.05 -3.39
C GLU A 113 -2.19 2.95 -3.51
N LEU A 114 -2.14 3.95 -4.40
CA LEU A 114 -3.27 4.83 -4.71
C LEU A 114 -4.43 4.05 -5.31
N PHE A 115 -4.16 3.15 -6.25
CA PHE A 115 -5.13 2.23 -6.83
C PHE A 115 -5.86 1.42 -5.76
N PHE A 116 -5.11 0.72 -4.90
CA PHE A 116 -5.70 -0.08 -3.83
C PHE A 116 -6.46 0.79 -2.81
N ARG A 117 -5.97 2.01 -2.53
CA ARG A 117 -6.66 2.95 -1.65
C ARG A 117 -8.03 3.36 -2.22
N ARG A 118 -8.10 3.75 -3.49
CA ARG A 118 -9.36 4.14 -4.17
C ARG A 118 -10.36 2.98 -4.15
N THR A 119 -9.89 1.79 -4.51
CA THR A 119 -10.70 0.57 -4.54
C THR A 119 -11.29 0.25 -3.16
N LYS A 120 -10.47 0.29 -2.09
CA LYS A 120 -10.95 0.10 -0.70
C LYS A 120 -12.02 1.12 -0.31
N VAL A 121 -11.82 2.40 -0.66
CA VAL A 121 -12.76 3.48 -0.34
C VAL A 121 -14.09 3.25 -1.06
N ARG A 122 -14.06 2.95 -2.36
CA ARG A 122 -15.26 2.67 -3.16
C ARG A 122 -16.00 1.44 -2.62
N HIS A 123 -15.29 0.34 -2.35
CA HIS A 123 -15.87 -0.85 -1.72
C HIS A 123 -16.57 -0.54 -0.40
N ARG A 124 -15.93 0.24 0.48
CA ARG A 124 -16.52 0.64 1.77
C ARG A 124 -17.76 1.52 1.61
N ARG A 125 -17.79 2.41 0.61
CA ARG A 125 -18.98 3.23 0.31
C ARG A 125 -20.16 2.39 -0.17
N ILE A 126 -19.90 1.39 -1.01
CA ILE A 126 -20.94 0.51 -1.56
C ILE A 126 -21.48 -0.46 -0.50
N THR A 127 -20.58 -1.08 0.27
CA THR A 127 -20.94 -2.21 1.16
C THR A 127 -21.10 -1.82 2.64
N GLY A 128 -20.67 -0.63 3.03
CA GLY A 128 -20.55 -0.21 4.43
C GLY A 128 -19.41 -0.88 5.22
N ASN A 129 -18.82 -1.95 4.68
CA ASN A 129 -17.83 -2.75 5.39
C ASN A 129 -16.42 -2.16 5.31
N ARG A 130 -15.77 -2.05 6.46
CA ARG A 130 -14.35 -1.63 6.55
C ARG A 130 -13.39 -2.76 6.17
N THR A 131 -13.80 -4.01 6.34
CA THR A 131 -12.99 -5.19 6.03
C THR A 131 -13.00 -5.48 4.53
N TRP A 132 -11.82 -5.67 3.95
CA TRP A 132 -11.66 -5.90 2.51
C TRP A 132 -11.26 -7.35 2.16
N ASN A 133 -10.83 -8.13 3.16
CA ASN A 133 -10.29 -9.49 2.96
C ASN A 133 -11.26 -10.40 2.21
N ARG A 134 -12.54 -10.41 2.64
CA ARG A 134 -13.56 -11.25 2.01
C ARG A 134 -13.82 -10.87 0.56
N TYR A 135 -13.73 -9.58 0.25
CA TYR A 135 -13.91 -9.08 -1.11
C TYR A 135 -12.72 -9.47 -1.99
N ILE A 136 -11.48 -9.32 -1.50
CA ILE A 136 -10.27 -9.78 -2.20
C ILE A 136 -10.33 -11.27 -2.47
N VAL A 137 -10.63 -12.10 -1.47
CA VAL A 137 -10.68 -13.56 -1.65
C VAL A 137 -11.76 -13.97 -2.67
N ARG A 138 -12.89 -13.27 -2.70
CA ARG A 138 -14.00 -13.62 -3.61
C ARG A 138 -13.80 -13.15 -5.05
N HIS A 139 -13.22 -11.96 -5.23
CA HIS A 139 -13.11 -11.33 -6.54
C HIS A 139 -11.69 -11.40 -7.13
N GLY A 140 -10.68 -11.64 -6.30
CA GLY A 140 -9.30 -11.88 -6.73
C GLY A 140 -8.77 -10.81 -7.69
N GLU A 141 -8.21 -11.27 -8.80
CA GLU A 141 -7.71 -10.43 -9.92
C GLU A 141 -8.79 -9.54 -10.54
N ASN A 142 -10.07 -9.94 -10.48
CA ASN A 142 -11.15 -9.21 -11.13
C ASN A 142 -11.40 -7.83 -10.53
N ILE A 143 -10.92 -7.60 -9.30
CA ILE A 143 -10.97 -6.29 -8.64
C ILE A 143 -10.26 -5.22 -9.46
N VAL A 144 -9.19 -5.59 -10.18
CA VAL A 144 -8.42 -4.66 -11.01
C VAL A 144 -9.24 -4.13 -12.18
N PHE A 145 -10.13 -4.95 -12.74
CA PHE A 145 -10.96 -4.55 -13.87
C PHE A 145 -12.12 -3.62 -13.49
N VAL A 146 -12.59 -3.66 -12.24
CA VAL A 146 -13.72 -2.82 -11.78
C VAL A 146 -13.34 -1.34 -11.75
N GLU A 147 -12.09 -1.01 -11.41
CA GLU A 147 -11.62 0.38 -11.43
C GLU A 147 -11.38 0.92 -12.85
N ASN A 148 -11.21 0.03 -13.85
CA ASN A 148 -11.07 0.41 -15.27
C ASN A 148 -12.41 0.75 -15.94
N VAL A 149 -13.51 0.75 -15.19
CA VAL A 149 -14.83 1.20 -15.64
C VAL A 149 -15.11 2.56 -15.01
N THR A 150 -15.12 3.60 -15.83
CA THR A 150 -15.21 4.99 -15.32
C THR A 150 -16.66 5.47 -15.27
N THR A 151 -17.46 5.05 -16.24
CA THR A 151 -18.90 5.36 -16.37
C THR A 151 -19.68 4.10 -16.68
N GLU A 152 -21.00 4.15 -16.49
CA GLU A 152 -21.89 3.03 -16.83
C GLU A 152 -21.83 2.69 -18.33
N GLU A 153 -21.82 3.70 -19.19
CA GLU A 153 -21.68 3.56 -20.64
C GLU A 153 -20.39 2.84 -21.05
N ASP A 154 -19.26 3.19 -20.42
CA ASP A 154 -17.96 2.54 -20.63
C ASP A 154 -18.01 1.05 -20.22
N GLY A 155 -18.68 0.76 -19.10
CA GLY A 155 -18.91 -0.61 -18.64
C GLY A 155 -19.73 -1.43 -19.64
N LEU A 156 -20.85 -0.87 -20.10
CA LEU A 156 -21.72 -1.51 -21.09
C LEU A 156 -20.99 -1.78 -22.41
N HIS A 157 -20.25 -0.80 -22.92
CA HIS A 157 -19.48 -0.95 -24.15
C HIS A 157 -18.39 -2.01 -24.04
N LYS A 158 -17.72 -2.13 -22.89
CA LYS A 158 -16.74 -3.21 -22.63
C LYS A 158 -17.41 -4.58 -22.62
N ILE A 159 -18.57 -4.71 -21.98
CA ILE A 159 -19.33 -5.98 -21.93
C ILE A 159 -19.79 -6.38 -23.33
N GLN A 160 -20.27 -5.44 -24.15
CA GLN A 160 -20.72 -5.69 -25.52
C GLN A 160 -19.63 -6.23 -26.44
N LYS A 161 -18.35 -5.97 -26.16
CA LYS A 161 -17.21 -6.46 -26.94
C LYS A 161 -16.84 -7.91 -26.65
N VAL A 162 -17.40 -8.51 -25.61
CA VAL A 162 -17.05 -9.87 -25.18
C VAL A 162 -18.06 -10.87 -25.75
N ALA A 163 -17.56 -11.92 -26.39
CA ALA A 163 -18.41 -13.01 -26.86
C ALA A 163 -19.10 -13.71 -25.66
N TYR A 164 -20.38 -14.04 -25.80
CA TYR A 164 -21.15 -14.68 -24.73
C TYR A 164 -20.54 -16.00 -24.24
N SER A 165 -19.96 -16.79 -25.16
CA SER A 165 -19.26 -18.04 -24.80
C SER A 165 -18.06 -17.81 -23.88
N ALA A 166 -17.28 -16.75 -24.12
CA ALA A 166 -16.14 -16.38 -23.28
C ALA A 166 -16.61 -15.91 -21.90
N TYR A 167 -17.68 -15.11 -21.84
CA TYR A 167 -18.30 -14.74 -20.57
C TYR A 167 -18.75 -15.97 -19.78
N LYS A 168 -19.47 -16.89 -20.43
CA LYS A 168 -20.00 -18.09 -19.78
C LYS A 168 -18.88 -18.96 -19.20
N HIS A 169 -17.80 -19.15 -19.97
CA HIS A 169 -16.65 -19.91 -19.51
C HIS A 169 -15.98 -19.27 -18.27
N GLU A 170 -15.76 -17.96 -18.26
CA GLU A 170 -15.17 -17.29 -17.09
C GLU A 170 -16.13 -17.27 -15.88
N ALA A 171 -17.45 -17.19 -16.11
CA ALA A 171 -18.44 -17.30 -15.05
C ALA A 171 -18.41 -18.68 -14.38
N GLU A 172 -18.31 -19.76 -15.16
CA GLU A 172 -18.15 -21.13 -14.65
C GLU A 172 -16.83 -21.28 -13.86
N ASN A 173 -15.72 -20.76 -14.40
CA ASN A 173 -14.43 -20.74 -13.70
C ASN A 173 -14.52 -19.99 -12.36
N TRP A 174 -15.18 -18.84 -12.34
CA TRP A 174 -15.38 -18.05 -11.13
C TRP A 174 -16.24 -18.79 -10.10
N GLU A 175 -17.33 -19.43 -10.53
CA GLU A 175 -18.17 -20.24 -9.64
C GLU A 175 -17.39 -21.39 -9.00
N GLN A 176 -16.56 -22.09 -9.76
CA GLN A 176 -15.67 -23.13 -9.24
C GLN A 176 -14.69 -22.56 -8.20
N ARG A 177 -14.07 -21.41 -8.46
CA ARG A 177 -13.15 -20.75 -7.51
C ARG A 177 -13.83 -20.41 -6.18
N ILE A 178 -15.09 -19.96 -6.21
CA ILE A 178 -15.82 -19.55 -4.99
C ILE A 178 -16.60 -20.70 -4.32
N ALA A 179 -16.70 -21.87 -4.94
CA ALA A 179 -17.51 -22.98 -4.47
C ALA A 179 -17.10 -23.41 -3.05
N GLU A 180 -15.80 -23.57 -2.81
CA GLU A 180 -15.26 -23.96 -1.49
C GLU A 180 -15.56 -22.90 -0.41
N HIS A 181 -15.40 -21.63 -0.73
CA HIS A 181 -15.75 -20.56 0.21
C HIS A 181 -17.25 -20.49 0.49
N THR A 182 -18.08 -20.84 -0.50
CA THR A 182 -19.53 -20.93 -0.34
C THR A 182 -19.90 -22.09 0.58
N LYS A 183 -19.27 -23.26 0.41
CA LYS A 183 -19.41 -24.43 1.32
C LYS A 183 -19.02 -24.06 2.75
N GLN A 184 -17.83 -23.48 2.94
CA GLN A 184 -17.35 -23.03 4.25
C GLN A 184 -18.29 -22.01 4.90
N ARG A 185 -18.85 -21.07 4.12
CA ARG A 185 -19.82 -20.10 4.63
C ARG A 185 -21.11 -20.79 5.09
N ARG A 186 -21.64 -21.72 4.29
CA ARG A 186 -22.86 -22.48 4.63
C ARG A 186 -22.66 -23.28 5.92
N PHE A 187 -21.53 -23.97 6.04
CA PHE A 187 -21.15 -24.67 7.26
C PHE A 187 -21.06 -23.73 8.47
N LYS A 188 -20.39 -22.58 8.35
CA LYS A 188 -20.29 -21.61 9.45
C LYS A 188 -21.62 -20.98 9.86
N GLN A 189 -22.59 -20.92 8.95
CA GLN A 189 -23.90 -20.34 9.22
C GLN A 189 -24.80 -21.31 9.97
N ASP A 190 -24.80 -22.58 9.56
CA ASP A 190 -25.54 -23.65 10.23
C ASP A 190 -24.82 -25.00 9.99
N PRO A 191 -23.95 -25.42 10.92
CA PRO A 191 -23.20 -26.66 10.79
C PRO A 191 -24.10 -27.90 10.73
N GLY A 192 -25.17 -27.93 11.55
CA GLY A 192 -26.04 -29.09 11.69
C GLY A 192 -26.78 -29.39 10.39
N THR A 193 -27.51 -28.39 9.87
CA THR A 193 -28.24 -28.52 8.60
C THR A 193 -27.30 -28.80 7.44
N TYR A 194 -26.09 -28.24 7.45
CA TYR A 194 -25.10 -28.50 6.40
C TYR A 194 -24.62 -29.95 6.39
N LEU A 195 -24.28 -30.52 7.56
CA LEU A 195 -23.83 -31.90 7.69
C LEU A 195 -24.95 -32.89 7.34
N SER A 196 -26.18 -32.70 7.86
CA SER A 196 -27.30 -33.59 7.54
C SER A 196 -27.67 -33.59 6.05
N ASN A 197 -27.48 -32.46 5.35
CA ASN A 197 -27.65 -32.39 3.90
C ASN A 197 -26.55 -33.14 3.13
N ILE A 198 -25.31 -33.17 3.65
CA ILE A 198 -24.22 -33.96 3.06
C ILE A 198 -24.47 -35.45 3.29
N GLU A 199 -24.85 -35.83 4.50
CA GLU A 199 -25.17 -37.22 4.87
C GLU A 199 -26.35 -37.76 4.04
N SER A 200 -27.41 -36.97 3.85
CA SER A 200 -28.55 -37.35 2.99
C SER A 200 -28.13 -37.58 1.53
N LYS A 201 -27.24 -36.74 0.99
CA LYS A 201 -26.71 -36.90 -0.36
C LYS A 201 -25.80 -38.12 -0.49
N TRP A 202 -25.02 -38.42 0.55
CA TRP A 202 -24.16 -39.60 0.59
C TRP A 202 -24.99 -40.89 0.61
N ASN A 203 -26.03 -40.93 1.45
CA ASN A 203 -26.91 -42.09 1.58
C ASN A 203 -27.81 -42.33 0.37
N GLY A 204 -28.10 -41.30 -0.45
CA GLY A 204 -28.86 -41.45 -1.70
C GLY A 204 -28.02 -41.82 -2.94
N HIS A 205 -26.70 -41.90 -2.80
CA HIS A 205 -25.77 -42.35 -3.85
C HIS A 205 -25.25 -43.78 -3.61
N ASN A 206 -25.58 -44.39 -2.46
CA ASN A 206 -25.47 -45.84 -2.19
C ASN A 206 -26.84 -46.51 -2.41
#